data_AF-A0A3L8DQ01-F1
#
_entry.id   AF-A0A3L8DQ01-F1
#
_cell.length_a   1.000
_cell.length_b   1.000
_cell.length_c   1.000
_cell.angle_alpha   90.00
_cell.angle_beta   90.00
_cell.angle_gamma   90.00
#
_symmetry.space_group_name_H-M   'P 1'
#
loop_
_entity.id
_entity.type
_entity.pdbx_description
1 polymer ?
#
loop_
_entity_poly.entity_id
_entity_poly.type
_entity_poly.pdbx_seq_one_letter_code
_entity_poly.pdbx_strand_id
1 'polypeptide(L)'
;MKRLALFVLALAAAVNADYDADLDVKDVNDLAGRFETDVATIKGCLDEAGTTIVELVEARKKWKNMQDTDEIDEETKAVFLKHNTFIACMLEKKEMMKDSKLVLDKILEVLQNDKDLKNPPTKEVLTECVTTLNENSEMSREDRAVGLVLCVSSEEDER
;
A
#
# COMPACT_ATOMS: atom_id res chain seq x y z
N MET A 1 8.56 -4.55 -24.00
CA MET A 1 8.59 -4.93 -22.57
C MET A 1 8.16 -3.71 -21.77
N LYS A 2 6.93 -3.70 -21.24
CA LYS A 2 6.38 -2.62 -20.42
C LYS A 2 5.86 -3.28 -19.15
N ARG A 3 6.64 -3.17 -18.08
CA ARG A 3 6.38 -3.62 -16.69
C ARG A 3 7.05 -2.54 -15.86
N LEU A 4 6.23 -1.62 -15.34
CA LEU A 4 6.68 -0.53 -14.47
C LEU A 4 5.68 -0.39 -13.32
N ALA A 5 6.12 -0.82 -12.13
CA ALA A 5 6.37 -0.05 -10.93
C ALA A 5 5.40 -0.09 -9.73
N LEU A 6 4.38 -0.95 -9.63
CA LEU A 6 3.29 -0.70 -8.65
C LEU A 6 2.72 -1.94 -7.93
N PHE A 7 3.23 -2.27 -6.74
CA PHE A 7 2.47 -3.14 -5.82
C PHE A 7 2.11 -2.54 -4.46
N VAL A 8 2.74 -1.45 -4.02
CA VAL A 8 2.17 -0.66 -2.92
C VAL A 8 0.79 -0.11 -3.35
N LEU A 9 0.64 0.13 -4.65
CA LEU A 9 -0.59 0.59 -5.27
C LEU A 9 -1.42 -0.55 -5.87
N ALA A 10 -0.91 -1.77 -6.04
CA ALA A 10 -1.77 -2.95 -6.27
C ALA A 10 -2.45 -3.47 -4.99
N LEU A 11 -1.95 -3.08 -3.82
CA LEU A 11 -2.72 -3.18 -2.57
C LEU A 11 -3.93 -2.23 -2.58
N ALA A 12 -3.78 -1.02 -3.14
CA ALA A 12 -4.87 -0.07 -3.35
C ALA A 12 -5.77 -0.41 -4.56
N ALA A 13 -5.21 -0.85 -5.69
CA ALA A 13 -5.94 -1.08 -6.95
C ALA A 13 -6.83 -2.34 -6.93
N ALA A 14 -6.53 -3.33 -6.08
CA ALA A 14 -7.49 -4.41 -5.82
C ALA A 14 -8.58 -4.02 -4.79
N VAL A 15 -8.69 -2.73 -4.47
CA VAL A 15 -9.91 -2.16 -3.88
C VAL A 15 -10.88 -1.73 -5.00
N ASN A 16 -10.41 -1.19 -6.15
CA ASN A 16 -11.30 -0.58 -7.15
C ASN A 16 -11.30 -1.21 -8.56
N ALA A 17 -10.52 -2.27 -8.83
CA ALA A 17 -10.52 -2.93 -10.14
C ALA A 17 -11.02 -4.37 -10.16
N ASP A 18 -11.07 -5.01 -8.99
CA ASP A 18 -11.66 -6.32 -8.76
C ASP A 18 -11.61 -6.53 -7.25
N TYR A 19 -12.70 -6.17 -6.55
CA TYR A 19 -12.82 -6.48 -5.13
C TYR A 19 -12.62 -8.00 -4.90
N ASP A 20 -12.72 -8.84 -5.94
CA ASP A 20 -12.52 -10.30 -5.97
C ASP A 20 -11.17 -10.81 -6.50
N ALA A 21 -10.19 -9.95 -6.83
CA ALA A 21 -8.86 -10.45 -7.17
C ALA A 21 -8.14 -10.93 -5.90
N ASP A 22 -8.25 -12.23 -5.62
CA ASP A 22 -7.50 -12.91 -4.57
C ASP A 22 -6.02 -12.50 -4.61
N LEU A 23 -5.48 -12.12 -3.45
CA LEU A 23 -4.04 -12.02 -3.28
C LEU A 23 -3.43 -13.42 -3.25
N ASP A 24 -3.47 -14.11 -4.38
CA ASP A 24 -2.83 -15.42 -4.61
C ASP A 24 -1.32 -15.22 -4.79
N VAL A 25 -0.69 -14.57 -3.80
CA VAL A 25 0.78 -14.48 -3.71
C VAL A 25 1.27 -15.81 -3.16
N LYS A 26 1.89 -16.59 -4.04
CA LYS A 26 2.29 -17.97 -3.76
C LYS A 26 3.60 -18.05 -2.99
N ASP A 27 4.49 -17.08 -3.22
CA ASP A 27 5.80 -17.01 -2.58
C ASP A 27 6.44 -15.62 -2.70
N VAL A 28 7.66 -15.50 -2.15
CA VAL A 28 8.45 -14.27 -2.13
C VAL A 28 8.91 -13.80 -3.51
N ASN A 29 9.06 -14.70 -4.48
CA ASN A 29 9.44 -14.33 -5.85
C ASN A 29 8.25 -13.70 -6.58
N ASP A 30 7.05 -14.25 -6.38
CA ASP A 30 5.83 -13.62 -6.90
C ASP A 30 5.66 -12.22 -6.30
N LEU A 31 5.86 -12.08 -4.99
CA LEU A 31 5.80 -10.77 -4.32
C LEU A 31 6.88 -9.81 -4.83
N ALA A 32 8.12 -10.27 -5.00
CA ALA A 32 9.21 -9.47 -5.54
C ALA A 32 8.95 -9.01 -6.98
N GLY A 33 8.44 -9.91 -7.83
CA GLY A 33 8.06 -9.59 -9.21
C GLY A 33 6.95 -8.55 -9.28
N ARG A 34 5.95 -8.69 -8.40
CA ARG A 34 4.83 -7.76 -8.22
C ARG A 34 5.30 -6.37 -7.81
N PHE A 35 6.18 -6.27 -6.80
CA PHE A 35 6.77 -5.00 -6.38
C PHE A 35 7.91 -4.51 -7.28
N GLU A 36 8.22 -5.22 -8.36
CA GLU A 36 9.36 -4.97 -9.24
C GLU A 36 10.64 -4.67 -8.46
N THR A 37 10.95 -5.55 -7.54
CA THR A 37 12.11 -5.46 -6.67
C THR A 37 12.78 -6.81 -6.57
N ASP A 38 13.91 -6.88 -5.91
CA ASP A 38 14.59 -8.15 -5.65
C ASP A 38 14.01 -8.83 -4.39
N VAL A 39 14.21 -10.14 -4.32
CA VAL A 39 13.75 -10.97 -3.19
C VAL A 39 14.37 -10.52 -1.86
N ALA A 40 15.59 -9.98 -1.85
CA ALA A 40 16.23 -9.54 -0.62
C ALA A 40 15.56 -8.29 -0.05
N THR A 41 15.11 -7.37 -0.90
CA THR A 41 14.29 -6.22 -0.50
C THR A 41 12.97 -6.66 0.15
N ILE A 42 12.25 -7.60 -0.47
CA ILE A 42 11.01 -8.14 0.13
C ILE A 42 11.28 -8.80 1.49
N LYS A 43 12.29 -9.67 1.57
CA LYS A 43 12.66 -10.33 2.83
C LYS A 43 13.04 -9.33 3.91
N GLY A 44 13.83 -8.31 3.56
CA GLY A 44 14.20 -7.26 4.50
C GLY A 44 12.98 -6.53 5.07
N CYS A 45 11.98 -6.21 4.23
CA CYS A 45 10.75 -5.57 4.73
C CYS A 45 9.83 -6.52 5.51
N LEU A 46 9.82 -7.82 5.19
CA LEU A 46 9.12 -8.83 6.00
C LEU A 46 9.76 -8.98 7.39
N ASP A 47 11.09 -9.03 7.44
CA ASP A 47 11.87 -9.13 8.67
C ASP A 47 11.69 -7.86 9.53
N GLU A 48 11.73 -6.67 8.91
CA GLU A 48 11.48 -5.39 9.60
C GLU A 48 10.07 -5.33 10.20
N ALA A 49 9.08 -5.86 9.47
CA ALA A 49 7.70 -5.92 9.93
C ALA A 49 7.41 -7.06 10.92
N GLY A 50 8.36 -7.97 11.17
CA GLY A 50 8.14 -9.16 11.99
C GLY A 50 6.99 -10.03 11.49
N THR A 51 6.86 -10.17 10.17
CA THR A 51 5.72 -10.81 9.48
C THR A 51 6.16 -11.77 8.39
N THR A 52 5.21 -12.54 7.88
CA THR A 52 5.38 -13.46 6.76
C THR A 52 4.44 -13.11 5.62
N ILE A 53 4.69 -13.66 4.43
CA ILE A 53 3.80 -13.50 3.28
C ILE A 53 2.39 -14.03 3.59
N VAL A 54 2.31 -15.16 4.32
CA VAL A 54 1.03 -15.76 4.72
C VAL A 54 0.25 -14.79 5.61
N GLU A 55 0.90 -14.23 6.64
CA GLU A 55 0.28 -13.22 7.51
C GLU A 55 -0.14 -11.96 6.74
N LEU A 56 0.64 -11.50 5.75
CA LEU A 56 0.25 -10.36 4.91
C LEU A 56 -0.99 -10.64 4.04
N VAL A 57 -1.08 -11.85 3.46
CA VAL A 57 -2.24 -12.28 2.67
C VAL A 57 -3.47 -12.36 3.57
N GLU A 58 -3.33 -12.92 4.77
CA GLU A 58 -4.41 -12.99 5.76
C GLU A 58 -4.84 -11.60 6.23
N ALA A 59 -3.90 -10.69 6.49
CA ALA A 59 -4.18 -9.29 6.84
C ALA A 59 -5.08 -8.62 5.80
N ARG A 60 -4.75 -8.77 4.51
CA ARG A 60 -5.56 -8.19 3.43
C ARG A 60 -6.93 -8.83 3.33
N LYS A 61 -7.04 -10.16 3.50
CA LYS A 61 -8.34 -10.85 3.53
C LYS A 61 -9.21 -10.33 4.69
N LYS A 62 -8.61 -10.15 5.87
CA LYS A 62 -9.29 -9.52 7.02
C LYS A 62 -9.72 -8.10 6.68
N TRP A 63 -8.86 -7.28 6.07
CA TRP A 63 -9.19 -5.92 5.61
C TRP A 63 -10.42 -5.88 4.71
N LYS A 64 -10.45 -6.76 3.70
CA LYS A 64 -11.59 -6.89 2.76
C LYS A 64 -12.90 -7.21 3.49
N ASN A 65 -12.84 -8.09 4.49
CA ASN A 65 -14.01 -8.61 5.19
C ASN A 65 -14.52 -7.71 6.33
N MET A 66 -13.73 -6.74 6.80
CA MET A 66 -14.18 -5.81 7.85
C MET A 66 -15.03 -4.65 7.34
N GLN A 67 -15.30 -4.55 6.03
CA GLN A 67 -16.21 -3.53 5.51
C GLN A 67 -17.64 -3.61 6.11
N ASP A 68 -17.97 -4.72 6.80
CA ASP A 68 -19.28 -4.96 7.41
C ASP A 68 -19.29 -4.90 8.96
N THR A 69 -18.16 -4.59 9.64
CA THR A 69 -18.09 -4.63 11.12
C THR A 69 -17.21 -3.52 11.73
N ASP A 70 -17.75 -2.77 12.69
CA ASP A 70 -17.04 -1.67 13.40
C ASP A 70 -16.07 -2.15 14.49
N GLU A 71 -16.08 -3.44 14.87
CA GLU A 71 -15.20 -3.97 15.91
C GLU A 71 -14.04 -4.79 15.31
N ILE A 72 -12.83 -4.24 15.46
CA ILE A 72 -11.57 -4.93 15.13
C ILE A 72 -10.95 -5.48 16.42
N ASP A 73 -10.78 -6.80 16.50
CA ASP A 73 -10.12 -7.44 17.64
C ASP A 73 -8.61 -7.12 17.71
N GLU A 74 -8.00 -7.30 18.90
CA GLU A 74 -6.59 -6.96 19.13
C GLU A 74 -5.60 -7.77 18.28
N GLU A 75 -5.92 -9.02 17.95
CA GLU A 75 -5.09 -9.85 17.08
C GLU A 75 -5.09 -9.26 15.66
N THR A 76 -6.26 -8.87 15.18
CA THR A 76 -6.44 -8.24 13.89
C THR A 76 -5.76 -6.86 13.83
N LYS A 77 -5.82 -6.07 14.91
CA LYS A 77 -5.02 -4.82 15.02
C LYS A 77 -3.53 -5.08 14.92
N ALA A 78 -3.01 -6.07 15.64
CA ALA A 78 -1.58 -6.41 15.60
C ALA A 78 -1.13 -6.83 14.19
N VAL A 79 -1.97 -7.60 13.49
CA VAL A 79 -1.73 -7.99 12.09
C VAL A 79 -1.68 -6.77 11.17
N PHE A 80 -2.55 -5.77 11.37
CA PHE A 80 -2.49 -4.52 10.60
C PHE A 80 -1.24 -3.71 10.88
N LEU A 81 -0.81 -3.59 12.12
CA LEU A 81 0.43 -2.86 12.44
C LEU A 81 1.64 -3.44 11.70
N LYS A 82 1.74 -4.76 11.62
CA LYS A 82 2.78 -5.44 10.83
C LYS A 82 2.64 -5.15 9.33
N HIS A 83 1.42 -5.20 8.80
CA HIS A 83 1.14 -4.87 7.40
C HIS A 83 1.55 -3.43 7.06
N ASN A 84 1.21 -2.48 7.93
CA ASN A 84 1.53 -1.06 7.77
C ASN A 84 3.05 -0.83 7.80
N THR A 85 3.75 -1.54 8.68
CA THR A 85 5.22 -1.53 8.75
C THR A 85 5.84 -2.05 7.46
N PHE A 86 5.30 -3.14 6.91
CA PHE A 86 5.75 -3.68 5.63
C PHE A 86 5.56 -2.67 4.48
N ILE A 87 4.38 -2.02 4.40
CA ILE A 87 4.11 -0.98 3.39
C ILE A 87 5.09 0.19 3.54
N ALA A 88 5.29 0.70 4.76
CA ALA A 88 6.21 1.80 5.02
C ALA A 88 7.64 1.47 4.57
N CYS A 89 8.15 0.28 4.93
CA CYS A 89 9.44 -0.19 4.46
C CYS A 89 9.51 -0.22 2.93
N MET A 90 8.49 -0.78 2.26
CA MET A 90 8.46 -0.82 0.80
C MET A 90 8.47 0.58 0.15
N LEU A 91 7.75 1.55 0.73
CA LEU A 91 7.77 2.93 0.26
C LEU A 91 9.15 3.58 0.42
N GLU A 92 9.82 3.33 1.54
CA GLU A 92 11.19 3.82 1.77
C GLU A 92 12.18 3.22 0.76
N LYS A 93 12.12 1.89 0.53
CA LYS A 93 12.99 1.20 -0.45
C LYS A 93 12.74 1.65 -1.89
N LYS A 94 11.56 2.21 -2.16
CA LYS A 94 11.18 2.76 -3.46
C LYS A 94 11.31 4.28 -3.53
N GLU A 95 11.93 4.90 -2.53
CA GLU A 95 12.13 6.36 -2.45
C GLU A 95 10.82 7.18 -2.50
N MET A 96 9.68 6.52 -2.27
CA MET A 96 8.36 7.17 -2.14
C MET A 96 8.12 7.66 -0.71
N MET A 97 8.98 7.29 0.22
CA MET A 97 9.01 7.79 1.58
C MET A 97 10.44 8.10 2.00
N LYS A 98 10.64 9.23 2.67
CA LYS A 98 11.92 9.67 3.22
C LYS A 98 11.68 10.50 4.48
N ASP A 99 12.50 10.29 5.51
CA ASP A 99 12.38 11.01 6.79
C ASP A 99 10.95 10.95 7.37
N SER A 100 10.33 9.76 7.26
CA SER A 100 8.95 9.47 7.66
C SER A 100 7.86 10.25 6.90
N LYS A 101 8.20 10.90 5.77
CA LYS A 101 7.28 11.66 4.92
C LYS A 101 7.19 11.08 3.52
N LEU A 102 6.02 11.22 2.91
CA LEU A 102 5.75 10.79 1.54
C LEU A 102 6.39 11.75 0.53
N VAL A 103 7.00 11.19 -0.52
CA VAL A 103 7.65 11.93 -1.61
C VAL A 103 6.68 12.03 -2.79
N LEU A 104 5.89 13.12 -2.82
CA LEU A 104 4.79 13.32 -3.77
C LEU A 104 5.23 13.13 -5.24
N ASP A 105 6.37 13.70 -5.64
CA ASP A 105 6.85 13.61 -7.03
C ASP A 105 7.08 12.16 -7.45
N LYS A 106 7.62 11.32 -6.55
CA LYS A 106 7.86 9.90 -6.81
C LYS A 106 6.58 9.11 -6.88
N ILE A 107 5.63 9.41 -5.99
CA ILE A 107 4.30 8.78 -5.98
C ILE A 107 3.54 9.11 -7.27
N LEU A 108 3.56 10.38 -7.69
CA LEU A 108 2.95 10.82 -8.95
C LEU A 108 3.59 10.18 -10.18
N GLU A 109 4.93 10.16 -10.23
CA GLU A 109 5.69 9.50 -11.30
C GLU A 109 5.27 8.03 -11.44
N VAL A 110 5.16 7.34 -10.31
CA VAL A 110 4.78 5.93 -10.27
C VAL A 110 3.32 5.75 -10.73
N LEU A 111 2.37 6.48 -10.17
CA LEU A 111 0.95 6.38 -10.50
C LEU A 111 0.61 6.72 -11.96
N GLN A 112 1.23 7.74 -12.52
CA GLN A 112 1.01 8.14 -13.92
C GLN A 112 1.53 7.09 -14.92
N ASN A 113 2.47 6.26 -14.49
CA ASN A 113 3.03 5.18 -15.29
C ASN A 113 2.32 3.83 -15.05
N ASP A 114 1.43 3.75 -14.07
CA ASP A 114 0.59 2.58 -13.83
C ASP A 114 -0.51 2.48 -14.90
N LYS A 115 -0.54 1.36 -15.61
CA LYS A 115 -1.57 1.08 -16.61
C LYS A 115 -2.66 0.14 -16.11
N ASP A 116 -2.41 -0.49 -14.97
CA ASP A 116 -3.28 -1.48 -14.34
C ASP A 116 -4.19 -0.81 -13.28
N LEU A 117 -3.83 0.40 -12.84
CA LEU A 117 -4.69 1.21 -11.98
C LEU A 117 -5.90 1.75 -12.76
N LYS A 118 -7.08 1.16 -12.49
CA LYS A 118 -8.36 1.69 -12.97
C LYS A 118 -8.72 2.91 -12.12
N ASN A 119 -9.05 4.02 -12.78
CA ASN A 119 -9.49 5.28 -12.15
C ASN A 119 -8.48 5.84 -11.11
N PRO A 120 -7.24 6.17 -11.51
CA PRO A 120 -6.31 6.82 -10.59
C PRO A 120 -6.89 8.16 -10.11
N PRO A 121 -6.65 8.56 -8.84
CA PRO A 121 -7.04 9.88 -8.37
C PRO A 121 -6.39 10.95 -9.25
N THR A 122 -7.08 12.08 -9.43
CA THR A 122 -6.50 13.21 -10.15
C THR A 122 -5.22 13.68 -9.43
N LYS A 123 -4.30 14.31 -10.19
CA LYS A 123 -3.07 14.86 -9.61
C LYS A 123 -3.38 15.84 -8.47
N GLU A 124 -4.44 16.63 -8.59
CA GLU A 124 -4.87 17.59 -7.56
C GLU A 124 -5.31 16.86 -6.29
N VAL A 125 -6.22 15.89 -6.40
CA VAL A 125 -6.73 15.08 -5.27
C VAL A 125 -5.59 14.38 -4.53
N LEU A 126 -4.69 13.74 -5.28
CA LEU A 126 -3.55 13.04 -4.68
C LEU A 126 -2.57 14.01 -4.01
N THR A 127 -2.33 15.18 -4.62
CA THR A 127 -1.45 16.20 -4.05
C THR A 127 -2.00 16.69 -2.71
N GLU A 128 -3.30 16.99 -2.65
CA GLU A 128 -3.98 17.43 -1.43
C GLU A 128 -3.92 16.35 -0.34
N CYS A 129 -4.23 15.10 -0.70
CA CYS A 129 -4.22 13.97 0.23
C CYS A 129 -2.83 13.72 0.82
N VAL A 130 -1.79 13.63 -0.04
CA VAL A 130 -0.40 13.43 0.40
C VAL A 130 0.12 14.60 1.23
N THR A 131 -0.26 15.84 0.87
CA THR A 131 0.12 17.03 1.65
C THR A 131 -0.48 16.96 3.06
N THR A 132 -1.76 16.64 3.17
CA THR A 132 -2.46 16.48 4.45
C THR A 132 -1.79 15.43 5.34
N LEU A 133 -1.42 14.28 4.78
CA LEU A 133 -0.69 13.22 5.50
C LEU A 133 0.69 13.69 5.99
N ASN A 134 1.40 14.49 5.19
CA ASN A 134 2.72 14.98 5.52
C ASN A 134 2.73 16.16 6.52
N GLU A 135 1.67 16.95 6.56
CA GLU A 135 1.51 18.08 7.48
C GLU A 135 1.09 17.64 8.89
N ASN A 136 0.41 16.50 9.02
CA ASN A 136 0.07 15.96 10.32
C ASN A 136 1.33 15.42 11.02
N SER A 137 1.87 16.18 11.98
CA SER A 137 3.08 15.83 12.72
C SER A 137 2.91 14.67 13.70
N GLU A 138 1.68 14.33 14.07
CA GLU A 138 1.38 13.24 15.02
C GLU A 138 1.37 11.86 14.35
N MET A 139 1.22 11.81 13.02
CA MET A 139 1.23 10.53 12.29
C MET A 139 2.61 9.87 12.30
N SER A 140 2.63 8.57 12.51
CA SER A 140 3.81 7.74 12.30
C SER A 140 4.10 7.57 10.80
N ARG A 141 5.27 6.99 10.45
CA ARG A 141 5.54 6.67 9.04
C ARG A 141 4.57 5.60 8.52
N GLU A 142 4.19 4.66 9.38
CA GLU A 142 3.26 3.57 9.10
C GLU A 142 1.85 4.12 8.83
N ASP A 143 1.40 5.08 9.64
CA ASP A 143 0.10 5.72 9.42
C ASP A 143 0.07 6.48 8.10
N ARG A 144 1.15 7.19 7.73
CA ARG A 144 1.25 7.86 6.42
C ARG A 144 1.29 6.86 5.28
N ALA A 145 1.95 5.72 5.46
CA ALA A 145 2.01 4.66 4.45
C ALA A 145 0.61 4.10 4.14
N VAL A 146 -0.20 3.85 5.17
CA VAL A 146 -1.60 3.42 4.99
C VAL A 146 -2.45 4.55 4.43
N GLY A 147 -2.28 5.77 4.94
CA GLY A 147 -2.98 6.94 4.42
C GLY A 147 -2.79 7.10 2.91
N LEU A 148 -1.58 6.86 2.39
CA LEU A 148 -1.32 6.86 0.95
C LEU A 148 -2.12 5.77 0.20
N VAL A 149 -2.21 4.56 0.76
CA VAL A 149 -3.03 3.48 0.18
C VAL A 149 -4.48 3.95 0.10
N LEU A 150 -5.00 4.61 1.13
CA LEU A 150 -6.35 5.17 1.14
C LEU A 150 -6.53 6.33 0.15
N CYS A 151 -5.55 7.23 0.01
CA CYS A 151 -5.57 8.32 -0.99
C CYS A 151 -5.70 7.80 -2.42
N VAL A 152 -5.22 6.59 -2.69
CA VAL A 152 -5.23 5.98 -4.03
C VAL A 152 -6.49 5.12 -4.21
N SER A 153 -7.00 4.53 -3.14
CA SER A 153 -8.23 3.73 -3.14
C SER A 153 -9.51 4.55 -3.00
N SER A 154 -9.45 5.82 -2.63
CA SER A 154 -10.65 6.65 -2.57
C SER A 154 -11.19 6.82 -3.99
N GLU A 155 -12.33 6.17 -4.27
CA GLU A 155 -13.14 6.54 -5.41
C GLU A 155 -13.47 8.03 -5.27
N GLU A 156 -13.46 8.77 -6.38
CA GLU A 156 -14.35 9.92 -6.42
C GLU A 156 -15.75 9.35 -6.22
N ASP A 157 -16.29 9.45 -5.01
CA ASP A 157 -17.73 9.46 -4.82
C ASP A 157 -18.24 10.51 -5.81
N GLU A 158 -18.85 10.03 -6.90
CA GLU A 158 -19.48 10.85 -7.93
C GLU A 158 -20.35 11.89 -7.21
N ARG A 159 -19.94 13.16 -7.34
CA ARG A 159 -20.68 14.31 -6.84
C ARG A 159 -21.73 14.74 -7.85
#